data_AF-A0A259YPP2-F1
#
_entry.id   AF-A0A259YPP2-F1
#
_cell.length_a   1.000
_cell.length_b   1.000
_cell.length_c   1.000
_cell.angle_alpha   90.00
_cell.angle_beta   90.00
_cell.angle_gamma   90.00
#
_symmetry.space_group_name_H-M   'P 1'
#
loop_
_entity.id
_entity.type
_entity.pdbx_description
1 polymer ?
#
loop_
_entity_poly.entity_id
_entity_poly.type
_entity_poly.pdbx_seq_one_letter_code
_entity_poly.pdbx_strand_id
1 'polypeptide(L)'
;MTTDRAVIVGASHAGAGLAAHLRREKWAGDIVLIGDEKTLPYHRPPLSKAYLGGTSTLEAMAIRGADFYDKQNIELVDGSVSSIDREARTVTFDTGVTQSYSKLALCTGARTRRLTTPGADLAGIHYLRTAADSASLRSAATPGKRVVVVGGGYIGLETAASLRASGLDVTVVEAADRVLERVTAPVVSTFFTRIHREAGVDIRTRALVEEFRGDNQVREVVLAGGDTLPADLVVIGVGIVPNTELAESAGIIVENGIVIDDRARTNDTDIVAAGDCASFDVARYSRRVRLECVSAANEHAKVAASTITGGSATITALPWFWSDQYDLKLQIAGLGTGYDEVVVDGDPERDRDFTCYYLRDSQLIAADCINRPRDFMSSKKKIAEQSTVEPSELVG
;
A
#
# COMPACT_ATOMS: atom_id res chain seq x y z
N MET A 1 14.28 28.25 26.71
CA MET A 1 13.60 28.23 25.41
C MET A 1 13.21 26.79 25.18
N THR A 2 11.92 26.49 25.07
CA THR A 2 11.48 25.14 24.69
C THR A 2 12.03 24.85 23.30
N THR A 3 12.84 23.80 23.16
CA THR A 3 13.34 23.34 21.88
C THR A 3 12.15 22.98 20.98
N ASP A 4 12.16 23.47 19.73
CA ASP A 4 11.19 23.07 18.73
C ASP A 4 11.21 21.54 18.58
N ARG A 5 10.04 20.92 18.44
CA ARG A 5 9.91 19.46 18.39
C ARG A 5 8.90 19.04 17.33
N ALA A 6 9.38 18.25 16.38
CA ALA A 6 8.53 17.56 15.40
C ALA A 6 8.20 16.16 15.93
N VAL A 7 6.93 15.89 16.17
CA VAL A 7 6.45 14.54 16.53
C VAL A 7 5.82 13.91 15.29
N ILE A 8 6.23 12.69 14.97
CA ILE A 8 5.78 11.94 13.80
C ILE A 8 5.14 10.64 14.28
N VAL A 9 3.84 10.48 14.07
CA VAL A 9 3.08 9.29 14.48
C VAL A 9 2.99 8.34 13.29
N GLY A 10 3.72 7.23 13.35
CA GLY A 10 3.77 6.19 12.32
C GLY A 10 5.17 6.00 11.73
N ALA A 11 5.83 4.89 12.08
CA ALA A 11 7.23 4.61 11.76
C ALA A 11 7.40 3.69 10.53
N SER A 12 6.81 4.07 9.39
CA SER A 12 6.97 3.36 8.11
C SER A 12 7.45 4.31 7.00
N HIS A 13 7.21 4.02 5.71
CA HIS A 13 7.73 4.82 4.58
C HIS A 13 7.51 6.32 4.71
N ALA A 14 6.28 6.74 5.03
CA ALA A 14 5.96 8.16 5.16
C ALA A 14 6.70 8.80 6.34
N GLY A 15 6.60 8.24 7.55
CA GLY A 15 7.22 8.83 8.74
C GLY A 15 8.74 8.79 8.73
N ALA A 16 9.34 7.66 8.34
CA ALA A 16 10.80 7.55 8.22
C ALA A 16 11.35 8.46 7.11
N GLY A 17 10.64 8.57 5.98
CA GLY A 17 10.96 9.50 4.91
C GLY A 17 10.87 10.96 5.37
N LEU A 18 9.83 11.32 6.11
CA LEU A 18 9.59 12.67 6.60
C LEU A 18 10.68 13.07 7.60
N ALA A 19 11.00 12.20 8.57
CA ALA A 19 12.06 12.42 9.55
C ALA A 19 13.42 12.68 8.85
N ALA A 20 13.74 11.89 7.82
CA ALA A 20 14.95 12.09 7.03
C ALA A 20 14.93 13.42 6.24
N HIS A 21 13.76 13.81 5.71
CA HIS A 21 13.62 15.06 4.98
C HIS A 21 13.67 16.30 5.86
N LEU A 22 13.15 16.26 7.09
CA LEU A 22 13.30 17.35 8.06
C LEU A 22 14.78 17.69 8.30
N ARG A 23 15.63 16.67 8.48
CA ARG A 23 17.07 16.89 8.65
C ARG A 23 17.74 17.41 7.39
N ARG A 24 17.37 16.88 6.22
CA ARG A 24 17.87 17.39 4.92
C ARG A 24 17.50 18.87 4.72
N GLU A 25 16.35 19.29 5.22
CA GLU A 25 15.85 20.66 5.15
C GLU A 25 16.27 21.53 6.35
N LYS A 26 17.22 21.04 7.15
CA LYS A 26 17.87 21.78 8.23
C LYS A 26 16.94 22.12 9.40
N TRP A 27 15.92 21.30 9.66
CA TRP A 27 15.20 21.35 10.94
C TRP A 27 16.18 21.13 12.09
N ALA A 28 16.32 22.13 12.96
CA ALA A 28 17.27 22.12 14.08
C ALA A 28 16.68 21.54 15.37
N GLY A 29 15.36 21.43 15.46
CA GLY A 29 14.66 20.93 16.64
C GLY A 29 14.74 19.42 16.83
N ASP A 30 14.15 18.94 17.91
CA ASP A 30 14.00 17.51 18.19
C ASP A 30 13.09 16.87 17.13
N ILE A 31 13.35 15.60 16.80
CA ILE A 31 12.48 14.79 15.96
C ILE A 31 12.21 13.50 16.72
N VAL A 32 10.93 13.23 17.00
CA VAL A 32 10.46 12.01 17.64
C VAL A 32 9.62 11.24 16.63
N LEU A 33 10.06 10.04 16.27
CA LEU A 33 9.37 9.13 15.36
C LEU A 33 8.78 7.97 16.18
N ILE A 34 7.45 7.96 16.28
CA ILE A 34 6.70 7.02 17.10
C ILE A 34 6.18 5.88 16.21
N GLY A 35 6.39 4.63 16.62
CA GLY A 35 5.91 3.44 15.93
C GLY A 35 5.37 2.38 16.89
N ASP A 36 4.30 1.70 16.49
CA ASP A 36 3.64 0.64 17.27
C ASP A 36 4.22 -0.77 16.98
N GLU A 37 5.10 -0.90 15.98
CA GLU A 37 5.88 -2.10 15.69
C GLU A 37 7.26 -1.99 16.37
N LYS A 38 7.65 -2.97 17.19
CA LYS A 38 8.93 -3.03 17.94
C LYS A 38 10.13 -3.37 17.05
N THR A 39 10.28 -2.68 15.93
CA THR A 39 11.29 -2.92 14.90
C THR A 39 11.71 -1.60 14.26
N LEU A 40 12.89 -1.57 13.64
CA LEU A 40 13.27 -0.42 12.82
C LEU A 40 12.28 -0.26 11.66
N PRO A 41 11.97 0.98 11.21
CA PRO A 41 11.16 1.20 10.02
C PRO A 41 11.68 0.41 8.83
N TYR A 42 10.81 -0.38 8.20
CA TYR A 42 11.20 -1.33 7.16
C TYR A 42 10.30 -1.23 5.92
N HIS A 43 10.81 -1.72 4.79
CA HIS A 43 10.10 -1.82 3.54
C HIS A 43 8.99 -2.87 3.66
N ARG A 44 7.73 -2.45 3.52
CA ARG A 44 6.56 -3.35 3.44
C ARG A 44 6.43 -4.18 2.14
N PRO A 45 6.85 -3.70 0.94
CA PRO A 45 6.64 -4.46 -0.31
C PRO A 45 7.21 -5.89 -0.35
N PRO A 46 8.33 -6.22 0.32
CA PRO A 46 8.83 -7.60 0.33
C PRO A 46 8.04 -8.55 1.25
N LEU A 47 7.12 -8.06 2.11
CA LEU A 47 6.33 -8.89 3.02
C LEU A 47 5.43 -9.92 2.32
N SER A 48 5.00 -9.66 1.09
CA SER A 48 4.24 -10.59 0.22
C SER A 48 5.14 -11.31 -0.80
N LYS A 49 6.45 -11.04 -0.78
CA LYS A 49 7.43 -11.48 -1.78
C LYS A 49 8.61 -12.17 -1.10
N ALA A 50 9.82 -11.59 -1.20
CA ALA A 50 11.07 -12.17 -0.72
C ALA A 50 11.07 -12.50 0.79
N TYR A 51 10.41 -11.71 1.65
CA TYR A 51 10.36 -12.03 3.08
C TYR A 51 9.45 -13.22 3.38
N LEU A 52 8.27 -13.28 2.74
CA LEU A 52 7.38 -14.43 2.84
C LEU A 52 8.04 -15.69 2.27
N GLY A 53 8.71 -15.56 1.12
CA GLY A 53 9.48 -16.64 0.50
C GLY A 53 10.78 -17.01 1.22
N GLY A 54 11.14 -16.33 2.32
CA GLY A 54 12.32 -16.66 3.13
C GLY A 54 13.67 -16.27 2.53
N THR A 55 13.70 -15.42 1.51
CA THR A 55 14.92 -14.97 0.81
C THR A 55 15.40 -13.58 1.26
N SER A 56 14.75 -12.98 2.25
CA SER A 56 15.12 -11.69 2.85
C SER A 56 14.93 -11.70 4.36
N THR A 57 15.69 -10.87 5.08
CA THR A 57 15.57 -10.67 6.53
C THR A 57 14.98 -9.30 6.85
N LEU A 58 14.52 -9.10 8.08
CA LEU A 58 13.92 -7.82 8.49
C LEU A 58 14.94 -6.69 8.47
N GLU A 59 16.19 -6.98 8.84
CA GLU A 59 17.31 -6.04 8.83
C GLU A 59 17.64 -5.59 7.40
N ALA A 60 17.64 -6.53 6.43
CA ALA A 60 17.84 -6.22 5.02
C ALA A 60 16.71 -5.37 4.42
N MET A 61 15.53 -5.39 5.06
CA MET A 61 14.39 -4.56 4.68
C MET A 61 14.35 -3.22 5.39
N ALA A 62 15.29 -2.88 6.28
CA ALA A 62 15.28 -1.59 6.96
C ALA A 62 15.31 -0.42 5.96
N ILE A 63 14.39 0.55 6.11
CA ILE A 63 14.35 1.76 5.26
C ILE A 63 15.63 2.59 5.50
N ARG A 64 16.10 2.61 6.74
CA ARG A 64 17.39 3.15 7.17
C ARG A 64 17.95 2.23 8.27
N GLY A 65 19.27 2.03 8.27
CA GLY A 65 19.92 1.31 9.38
C GLY A 65 19.90 2.12 10.67
N ALA A 66 20.06 1.46 11.83
CA ALA A 66 20.03 2.07 13.16
C ALA A 66 20.94 3.32 13.25
N ASP A 67 22.18 3.22 12.78
CA ASP A 67 23.18 4.31 12.73
C ASP A 67 22.66 5.62 12.11
N PHE A 68 21.72 5.54 11.17
CA PHE A 68 21.16 6.73 10.54
C PHE A 68 20.40 7.58 11.57
N TYR A 69 19.56 6.94 12.40
CA TYR A 69 18.73 7.64 13.38
C TYR A 69 19.60 8.31 14.43
N ASP A 70 20.63 7.61 14.93
CA ASP A 70 21.61 8.16 15.87
C ASP A 70 22.38 9.34 15.27
N LYS A 71 22.95 9.18 14.07
CA LYS A 71 23.73 10.23 13.38
C LYS A 71 22.89 11.44 13.03
N GLN A 72 21.60 11.25 12.79
CA GLN A 72 20.66 12.32 12.49
C GLN A 72 19.94 12.84 13.73
N ASN A 73 20.24 12.36 14.93
CA ASN A 73 19.56 12.73 16.17
C ASN A 73 18.03 12.65 16.02
N ILE A 74 17.53 11.50 15.57
CA ILE A 74 16.11 11.19 15.45
C ILE A 74 15.79 10.15 16.53
N GLU A 75 14.94 10.51 17.47
CA GLU A 75 14.50 9.61 18.53
C GLU A 75 13.45 8.65 17.96
N LEU A 76 13.71 7.34 18.09
CA LEU A 76 12.73 6.29 17.81
C LEU A 76 12.02 5.92 19.11
N VAL A 77 10.69 5.99 19.11
CA VAL A 77 9.88 5.63 20.28
C VAL A 77 8.94 4.51 19.91
N ASP A 78 9.10 3.37 20.59
CA ASP A 78 8.15 2.27 20.53
C ASP A 78 6.90 2.63 21.35
N GLY A 79 5.77 2.85 20.68
CA GLY A 79 4.53 3.18 21.33
C GLY A 79 3.40 3.52 20.37
N SER A 80 2.20 3.51 20.92
CA SER A 80 0.97 3.91 20.24
C SER A 80 0.46 5.21 20.85
N VAL A 81 0.00 6.12 20.00
CA VAL A 81 -0.68 7.35 20.42
C VAL A 81 -2.18 7.07 20.48
N SER A 82 -2.81 7.45 21.59
CA SER A 82 -4.26 7.30 21.84
C SER A 82 -5.06 8.57 21.58
N SER A 83 -4.46 9.75 21.76
CA SER A 83 -5.15 11.03 21.58
C SER A 83 -4.21 12.18 21.23
N ILE A 84 -4.80 13.24 20.65
CA ILE A 84 -4.14 14.49 20.32
C ILE A 84 -4.93 15.62 21.00
N ASP A 85 -4.24 16.46 21.77
CA ASP A 85 -4.76 17.74 22.23
C ASP A 85 -4.13 18.86 21.39
N ARG A 86 -4.93 19.46 20.52
CA ARG A 86 -4.48 20.48 19.58
C ARG A 86 -4.22 21.83 20.25
N GLU A 87 -4.98 22.16 21.29
CA GLU A 87 -4.81 23.43 22.01
C GLU A 87 -3.56 23.39 22.89
N ALA A 88 -3.37 22.29 23.62
CA ALA A 88 -2.17 22.08 24.42
C ALA A 88 -0.94 21.68 23.57
N ARG A 89 -1.15 21.32 22.31
CA ARG A 89 -0.14 20.77 21.38
C ARG A 89 0.60 19.57 21.97
N THR A 90 -0.18 18.58 22.41
CA THR A 90 0.36 17.33 22.95
C THR A 90 -0.25 16.11 22.29
N VAL A 91 0.50 15.00 22.30
CA VAL A 91 -0.02 13.66 22.03
C VAL A 91 0.05 12.85 23.31
N THR A 92 -0.93 11.97 23.53
CA THR A 92 -0.95 11.05 24.65
C THR A 92 -0.73 9.63 24.15
N PHE A 93 0.20 8.90 24.75
CA PHE A 93 0.43 7.50 24.47
C PHE A 93 -0.66 6.62 25.11
N ASP A 94 -0.82 5.37 24.66
CA ASP A 94 -1.70 4.39 25.31
C ASP A 94 -1.34 4.14 26.79
N THR A 95 -0.09 4.43 27.17
CA THR A 95 0.41 4.36 28.55
C THR A 95 -0.02 5.54 29.43
N GLY A 96 -0.68 6.55 28.86
CA GLY A 96 -1.05 7.80 29.54
C GLY A 96 0.08 8.84 29.61
N VAL A 97 1.29 8.51 29.14
CA VAL A 97 2.39 9.48 29.02
C VAL A 97 2.06 10.51 27.96
N THR A 98 2.36 11.79 28.21
CA THR A 98 2.11 12.89 27.27
C THR A 98 3.42 13.43 26.67
N GLN A 99 3.38 13.78 25.39
CA GLN A 99 4.51 14.34 24.64
C GLN A 99 4.08 15.62 23.93
N SER A 100 4.71 16.74 24.25
CA SER A 100 4.46 18.02 23.58
C SER A 100 5.09 18.08 22.19
N TYR A 101 4.51 18.85 21.27
CA TYR A 101 5.03 19.11 19.94
C TYR A 101 4.93 20.59 19.57
N SER A 102 5.82 21.07 18.70
CA SER A 102 5.61 22.33 17.96
C SER A 102 5.06 22.07 16.56
N LYS A 103 5.36 20.88 15.99
CA LYS A 103 4.78 20.38 14.75
C LYS A 103 4.43 18.90 14.88
N LEU A 104 3.29 18.48 14.34
CA LEU A 104 2.83 17.09 14.35
C LEU A 104 2.66 16.56 12.93
N ALA A 105 3.11 15.34 12.69
CA ALA A 105 2.86 14.62 11.43
C ALA A 105 2.11 13.32 11.70
N LEU A 106 0.95 13.15 11.04
CA LEU A 106 0.16 11.93 11.06
C LEU A 106 0.54 11.06 9.86
N CYS A 107 1.39 10.07 10.12
CA CYS A 107 1.89 9.08 9.16
C CYS A 107 1.36 7.68 9.50
N THR A 108 0.13 7.61 10.03
CA THR A 108 -0.50 6.42 10.65
C THR A 108 -0.82 5.31 9.64
N GLY A 109 -0.77 5.62 8.35
CA GLY A 109 -0.97 4.67 7.27
C GLY A 109 -2.37 4.04 7.29
N ALA A 110 -2.41 2.72 7.17
CA ALA A 110 -3.65 1.97 7.04
C ALA A 110 -3.49 0.56 7.62
N ARG A 111 -4.61 -0.04 8.02
CA ARG A 111 -4.72 -1.41 8.52
C ARG A 111 -5.51 -2.30 7.55
N THR A 112 -5.35 -3.61 7.65
CA THR A 112 -6.13 -4.56 6.84
C THR A 112 -7.61 -4.47 7.17
N ARG A 113 -8.45 -4.52 6.13
CA ARG A 113 -9.89 -4.64 6.30
C ARG A 113 -10.20 -6.03 6.82
N ARG A 114 -10.74 -6.11 8.04
CA ARG A 114 -11.18 -7.38 8.64
C ARG A 114 -12.51 -7.82 8.03
N LEU A 115 -12.63 -9.12 7.72
CA LEU A 115 -13.90 -9.72 7.39
C LEU A 115 -14.72 -9.96 8.66
N THR A 116 -16.02 -9.71 8.59
CA THR A 116 -17.00 -9.99 9.64
C THR A 116 -17.79 -11.27 9.37
N THR A 117 -17.30 -12.07 8.42
CA THR A 117 -17.85 -13.36 8.03
C THR A 117 -17.78 -14.35 9.21
N PRO A 118 -18.79 -15.19 9.45
CA PRO A 118 -18.72 -16.20 10.50
C PRO A 118 -17.46 -17.08 10.39
N GLY A 119 -16.79 -17.32 11.52
CA GLY A 119 -15.54 -18.09 11.61
C GLY A 119 -14.28 -17.33 11.18
N ALA A 120 -14.34 -16.02 10.89
CA ALA A 120 -13.18 -15.23 10.46
C ALA A 120 -12.08 -15.05 11.55
N ASP A 121 -12.34 -15.52 12.77
CA ASP A 121 -11.45 -15.54 13.94
C ASP A 121 -10.81 -16.93 14.20
N LEU A 122 -11.14 -17.95 13.41
CA LEU A 122 -10.53 -19.28 13.52
C LEU A 122 -9.00 -19.23 13.33
N ALA A 123 -8.29 -20.12 14.03
CA ALA A 123 -6.86 -20.29 13.78
C ALA A 123 -6.61 -20.72 12.32
N GLY A 124 -5.45 -20.36 11.77
CA GLY A 124 -5.10 -20.60 10.36
C GLY A 124 -5.63 -19.54 9.39
N ILE A 125 -6.38 -18.55 9.89
CA ILE A 125 -6.73 -17.35 9.11
C ILE A 125 -5.67 -16.27 9.35
N HIS A 126 -5.05 -15.83 8.26
CA HIS A 126 -3.98 -14.84 8.26
C HIS A 126 -4.41 -13.58 7.50
N TYR A 127 -3.85 -12.45 7.92
CA TYR A 127 -3.83 -11.21 7.17
C TYR A 127 -2.37 -10.87 6.89
N LEU A 128 -2.09 -9.91 6.01
CA LEU A 128 -0.71 -9.55 5.67
C LEU A 128 -0.54 -8.03 5.59
N ARG A 129 0.09 -7.44 6.61
CA ARG A 129 0.49 -6.02 6.63
C ARG A 129 1.81 -5.76 7.34
N THR A 130 2.09 -6.51 8.40
CA THR A 130 3.27 -6.37 9.26
C THR A 130 4.28 -7.50 9.03
N ALA A 131 5.51 -7.32 9.51
CA ALA A 131 6.52 -8.39 9.53
C ALA A 131 6.06 -9.59 10.38
N ALA A 132 5.34 -9.32 11.49
CA ALA A 132 4.77 -10.37 12.34
C ALA A 132 3.71 -11.20 11.59
N ASP A 133 2.83 -10.54 10.82
CA ASP A 133 1.85 -11.23 9.96
C ASP A 133 2.53 -12.16 8.96
N SER A 134 3.53 -11.63 8.24
CA SER A 134 4.27 -12.40 7.22
C SER A 134 5.03 -13.57 7.83
N ALA A 135 5.67 -13.36 8.98
CA ALA A 135 6.37 -14.42 9.71
C ALA A 135 5.41 -15.52 10.21
N SER A 136 4.24 -15.13 10.72
CA SER A 136 3.18 -16.05 11.14
C SER A 136 2.69 -16.89 9.96
N LEU A 137 2.37 -16.26 8.84
CA LEU A 137 1.95 -16.94 7.61
C LEU A 137 3.04 -17.90 7.10
N ARG A 138 4.30 -17.43 7.02
CA ARG A 138 5.44 -18.25 6.59
C ARG A 138 5.62 -19.47 7.48
N SER A 139 5.48 -19.34 8.79
CA SER A 139 5.57 -20.47 9.73
C SER A 139 4.46 -21.49 9.52
N ALA A 140 3.28 -21.06 9.09
CA ALA A 140 2.14 -21.92 8.86
C ALA A 140 2.18 -22.60 7.47
N ALA A 141 2.82 -21.95 6.50
CA ALA A 141 2.92 -22.34 5.09
C ALA A 141 3.86 -23.54 4.86
N THR A 142 3.38 -24.73 5.22
CA THR A 142 4.07 -26.00 4.96
C THR A 142 3.76 -26.51 3.54
N PRO A 143 4.74 -27.01 2.77
CA PRO A 143 4.49 -27.63 1.47
C PRO A 143 3.42 -28.73 1.53
N GLY A 144 2.57 -28.79 0.51
CA GLY A 144 1.44 -29.75 0.41
C GLY A 144 0.18 -29.35 1.17
N LYS A 145 0.19 -28.24 1.94
CA LYS A 145 -1.04 -27.68 2.51
C LYS A 145 -1.86 -26.93 1.48
N ARG A 146 -3.18 -26.93 1.67
CA ARG A 146 -4.14 -26.16 0.88
C ARG A 146 -4.32 -24.78 1.49
N VAL A 147 -4.19 -23.75 0.68
CA VAL A 147 -4.42 -22.36 1.09
C VAL A 147 -5.44 -21.68 0.19
N VAL A 148 -6.40 -21.01 0.82
CA VAL A 148 -7.35 -20.12 0.13
C VAL A 148 -6.94 -18.67 0.36
N VAL A 149 -6.63 -17.95 -0.71
CA VAL A 149 -6.39 -16.51 -0.70
C VAL A 149 -7.69 -15.79 -1.06
N VAL A 150 -8.22 -14.99 -0.14
CA VAL A 150 -9.46 -14.22 -0.32
C VAL A 150 -9.11 -12.81 -0.76
N GLY A 151 -9.39 -12.50 -2.03
CA GLY A 151 -9.10 -11.24 -2.70
C GLY A 151 -8.04 -11.38 -3.79
N GLY A 152 -8.40 -11.01 -5.03
CA GLY A 152 -7.56 -11.00 -6.23
C GLY A 152 -6.93 -9.64 -6.53
N GLY A 153 -6.59 -8.88 -5.49
CA GLY A 153 -5.78 -7.65 -5.58
C GLY A 153 -4.28 -7.96 -5.73
N TYR A 154 -3.43 -6.94 -5.92
CA TYR A 154 -1.97 -7.14 -6.06
C TYR A 154 -1.37 -7.95 -4.91
N ILE A 155 -1.66 -7.60 -3.65
CA ILE A 155 -1.13 -8.31 -2.49
C ILE A 155 -1.61 -9.77 -2.46
N GLY A 156 -2.88 -10.01 -2.81
CA GLY A 156 -3.44 -11.36 -2.88
C GLY A 156 -2.73 -12.21 -3.92
N LEU A 157 -2.55 -11.68 -5.13
CA LEU A 157 -1.83 -12.37 -6.21
C LEU A 157 -0.34 -12.56 -5.89
N GLU A 158 0.35 -11.55 -5.36
CA GLU A 158 1.75 -11.70 -4.91
C GLU A 158 1.91 -12.78 -3.84
N THR A 159 0.96 -12.82 -2.90
CA THR A 159 0.96 -13.84 -1.84
C THR A 159 0.67 -15.23 -2.42
N ALA A 160 -0.28 -15.34 -3.34
CA ALA A 160 -0.57 -16.59 -4.05
C ALA A 160 0.66 -17.11 -4.81
N ALA A 161 1.37 -16.23 -5.52
CA ALA A 161 2.61 -16.57 -6.23
C ALA A 161 3.68 -17.10 -5.27
N SER A 162 3.91 -16.40 -4.15
CA SER A 162 4.91 -16.79 -3.14
C SER A 162 4.56 -18.13 -2.47
N LEU A 163 3.31 -18.33 -2.05
CA LEU A 163 2.86 -19.58 -1.43
C LEU A 163 2.89 -20.75 -2.41
N ARG A 164 2.55 -20.50 -3.69
CA ARG A 164 2.67 -21.52 -4.74
C ARG A 164 4.12 -21.93 -4.95
N ALA A 165 5.05 -20.97 -4.99
CA ALA A 165 6.48 -21.26 -5.09
C ALA A 165 7.02 -22.02 -3.85
N SER A 166 6.41 -21.84 -2.68
CA SER A 166 6.68 -22.63 -1.47
C SER A 166 6.03 -24.03 -1.46
N GLY A 167 5.37 -24.45 -2.55
CA GLY A 167 4.82 -25.79 -2.69
C GLY A 167 3.45 -26.00 -2.06
N LEU A 168 2.67 -24.94 -1.82
CA LEU A 168 1.28 -25.05 -1.38
C LEU A 168 0.33 -25.24 -2.57
N ASP A 169 -0.83 -25.83 -2.29
CA ASP A 169 -1.96 -25.88 -3.20
C ASP A 169 -2.82 -24.64 -3.01
N VAL A 170 -2.74 -23.71 -3.96
CA VAL A 170 -3.28 -22.36 -3.82
C VAL A 170 -4.57 -22.21 -4.59
N THR A 171 -5.63 -21.77 -3.93
CA THR A 171 -6.85 -21.25 -4.55
C THR A 171 -7.00 -19.77 -4.25
N VAL A 172 -7.23 -18.93 -5.24
CA VAL A 172 -7.60 -17.51 -5.09
C VAL A 172 -9.09 -17.36 -5.34
N VAL A 173 -9.78 -16.71 -4.40
CA VAL A 173 -11.20 -16.39 -4.47
C VAL A 173 -11.34 -14.88 -4.61
N GLU A 174 -11.98 -14.44 -5.69
CA GLU A 174 -12.27 -13.02 -5.98
C GLU A 174 -13.78 -12.83 -6.15
N ALA A 175 -14.34 -11.85 -5.44
CA ALA A 175 -15.76 -11.54 -5.49
C ALA A 175 -16.16 -10.84 -6.79
N ALA A 176 -15.25 -10.05 -7.37
CA ALA A 176 -15.41 -9.39 -8.66
C ALA A 176 -15.42 -10.36 -9.84
N ASP A 177 -15.80 -9.86 -11.01
CA ASP A 177 -15.84 -10.62 -12.27
C ASP A 177 -14.44 -11.08 -12.72
N ARG A 178 -13.42 -10.30 -12.36
CA ARG A 178 -12.01 -10.52 -12.70
C ARG A 178 -11.08 -10.05 -11.58
N VAL A 179 -9.90 -10.65 -11.50
CA VAL A 179 -8.83 -10.16 -10.61
C VAL A 179 -8.41 -8.74 -11.00
N LEU A 180 -7.92 -7.94 -10.04
CA LEU A 180 -7.46 -6.56 -10.27
C LEU A 180 -8.51 -5.61 -10.87
N GLU A 181 -9.80 -5.93 -10.84
CA GLU A 181 -10.85 -5.19 -11.57
C GLU A 181 -10.83 -3.67 -11.36
N ARG A 182 -10.58 -3.24 -10.11
CA ARG A 182 -10.63 -1.83 -9.71
C ARG A 182 -9.48 -0.98 -10.26
N VAL A 183 -8.38 -1.59 -10.71
CA VAL A 183 -7.12 -0.89 -10.95
C VAL A 183 -6.57 -1.06 -12.38
N THR A 184 -7.10 -2.00 -13.16
CA THR A 184 -6.56 -2.30 -14.49
C THR A 184 -7.65 -2.65 -15.51
N ALA A 185 -7.32 -2.68 -16.80
CA ALA A 185 -8.17 -3.09 -17.90
C ALA A 185 -8.39 -4.62 -17.94
N PRO A 186 -9.45 -5.12 -18.61
CA PRO A 186 -9.72 -6.55 -18.73
C PRO A 186 -8.53 -7.37 -19.27
N VAL A 187 -7.77 -6.82 -20.23
CA VAL A 187 -6.61 -7.49 -20.85
C VAL A 187 -5.53 -7.86 -19.82
N VAL A 188 -5.21 -6.96 -18.89
CA VAL A 188 -4.22 -7.21 -17.84
C VAL A 188 -4.76 -8.23 -16.81
N SER A 189 -6.04 -8.17 -16.47
CA SER A 189 -6.68 -9.18 -15.60
C SER A 189 -6.63 -10.58 -16.22
N THR A 190 -6.96 -10.70 -17.50
CA THR A 190 -6.89 -11.96 -18.25
C THR A 190 -5.46 -12.48 -18.28
N PHE A 191 -4.50 -11.61 -18.55
CA PHE A 191 -3.08 -11.93 -18.52
C PHE A 191 -2.66 -12.50 -17.15
N PHE A 192 -2.87 -11.79 -16.04
CA PHE A 192 -2.49 -12.30 -14.72
C PHE A 192 -3.25 -13.59 -14.35
N THR A 193 -4.53 -13.72 -14.73
CA THR A 193 -5.28 -14.95 -14.51
C THR A 193 -4.63 -16.14 -15.21
N ARG A 194 -4.24 -15.99 -16.48
CA ARG A 194 -3.51 -17.01 -17.25
C ARG A 194 -2.21 -17.39 -16.56
N ILE A 195 -1.39 -16.40 -16.20
CA ILE A 195 -0.05 -16.63 -15.61
C ILE A 195 -0.14 -17.41 -14.29
N HIS A 196 -1.07 -17.04 -13.42
CA HIS A 196 -1.28 -17.74 -12.15
C HIS A 196 -1.79 -19.16 -12.36
N ARG A 197 -2.71 -19.38 -13.31
CA ARG A 197 -3.20 -20.72 -13.66
C ARG A 197 -2.11 -21.60 -14.27
N GLU A 198 -1.25 -21.05 -15.12
CA GLU A 198 -0.07 -21.75 -15.66
C GLU A 198 0.90 -22.18 -14.54
N ALA A 199 1.02 -21.38 -13.48
CA ALA A 199 1.79 -21.73 -12.28
C ALA A 199 1.08 -22.73 -11.35
N GLY A 200 -0.16 -23.13 -11.67
CA GLY A 200 -0.95 -24.11 -10.93
C GLY A 200 -1.81 -23.53 -9.81
N VAL A 201 -2.12 -22.23 -9.84
CA VAL A 201 -3.09 -21.59 -8.93
C VAL A 201 -4.51 -21.77 -9.48
N ASP A 202 -5.45 -22.25 -8.65
CA ASP A 202 -6.88 -22.20 -8.99
C ASP A 202 -7.42 -20.79 -8.74
N ILE A 203 -7.95 -20.12 -9.75
CA ILE A 203 -8.55 -18.77 -9.61
C ILE A 203 -10.04 -18.87 -9.88
N ARG A 204 -10.83 -18.51 -8.86
CA ARG A 204 -12.29 -18.45 -8.88
C ARG A 204 -12.76 -17.01 -8.72
N THR A 205 -13.25 -16.42 -9.80
CA THR A 205 -13.89 -15.09 -9.80
C THR A 205 -15.40 -15.24 -9.57
N ARG A 206 -16.10 -14.14 -9.28
CA ARG A 206 -17.52 -14.15 -8.85
C ARG A 206 -17.79 -15.10 -7.68
N ALA A 207 -16.79 -15.29 -6.83
CA ALA A 207 -16.84 -16.20 -5.71
C ALA A 207 -16.76 -15.38 -4.42
N LEU A 208 -17.89 -15.28 -3.72
CA LEU A 208 -17.99 -14.56 -2.45
C LEU A 208 -17.84 -15.55 -1.29
N VAL A 209 -17.01 -15.22 -0.30
CA VAL A 209 -16.87 -16.04 0.92
C VAL A 209 -17.99 -15.67 1.91
N GLU A 210 -18.77 -16.66 2.34
CA GLU A 210 -19.89 -16.49 3.27
C GLU A 210 -19.62 -17.04 4.67
N GLU A 211 -18.73 -18.01 4.82
CA GLU A 211 -18.42 -18.64 6.10
C GLU A 211 -17.04 -19.31 6.06
N PHE A 212 -16.32 -19.28 7.19
CA PHE A 212 -15.17 -20.14 7.44
C PHE A 212 -15.59 -21.19 8.47
N ARG A 213 -15.39 -22.47 8.16
CA ARG A 213 -15.74 -23.56 9.09
C ARG A 213 -14.52 -24.34 9.53
N GLY A 214 -14.63 -24.87 10.73
CA GLY A 214 -13.60 -25.61 11.42
C GLY A 214 -13.96 -25.78 12.89
N ASP A 215 -13.19 -26.61 13.59
CA ASP A 215 -13.33 -26.73 15.05
C ASP A 215 -12.62 -25.53 15.71
N ASN A 216 -11.33 -25.68 16.05
CA ASN A 216 -10.49 -24.60 16.57
C ASN A 216 -9.60 -23.94 15.49
N GLN A 217 -9.58 -24.51 14.28
CA GLN A 217 -8.79 -24.07 13.14
C GLN A 217 -9.63 -24.23 11.88
N VAL A 218 -9.47 -23.31 10.92
CA VAL A 218 -10.11 -23.40 9.61
C VAL A 218 -9.80 -24.74 8.93
N ARG A 219 -10.84 -25.34 8.36
CA ARG A 219 -10.77 -26.55 7.52
C ARG A 219 -11.40 -26.35 6.16
N GLU A 220 -12.32 -25.40 6.05
CA GLU A 220 -13.02 -25.10 4.81
C GLU A 220 -13.48 -23.64 4.72
N VAL A 221 -13.55 -23.14 3.49
CA VAL A 221 -14.12 -21.85 3.12
C VAL A 221 -15.42 -22.12 2.36
N VAL A 222 -16.53 -21.61 2.85
CA VAL A 222 -17.84 -21.72 2.23
C VAL A 222 -18.08 -20.51 1.35
N LEU A 223 -18.43 -20.76 0.09
CA LEU A 223 -18.76 -19.74 -0.88
C LEU A 223 -20.27 -19.52 -0.96
N ALA A 224 -20.66 -18.34 -1.40
CA ALA A 224 -22.03 -18.05 -1.80
C ALA A 224 -22.51 -19.05 -2.86
N GLY A 225 -23.68 -19.64 -2.64
CA GLY A 225 -24.21 -20.74 -3.45
C GLY A 225 -23.96 -22.12 -2.87
N GLY A 226 -23.19 -22.24 -1.77
CA GLY A 226 -23.04 -23.48 -0.99
C GLY A 226 -21.81 -24.32 -1.35
N ASP A 227 -21.02 -23.92 -2.34
CA ASP A 227 -19.75 -24.58 -2.66
C ASP A 227 -18.76 -24.43 -1.50
N THR A 228 -17.99 -25.49 -1.22
CA THR A 228 -16.99 -25.49 -0.14
C THR A 228 -15.60 -25.77 -0.70
N LEU A 229 -14.61 -24.99 -0.25
CA LEU A 229 -13.20 -25.17 -0.57
C LEU A 229 -12.47 -25.70 0.67
N PRO A 230 -11.84 -26.87 0.63
CA PRO A 230 -11.02 -27.31 1.75
C PRO A 230 -9.77 -26.42 1.87
N ALA A 231 -9.46 -26.00 3.10
CA ALA A 231 -8.38 -25.07 3.38
C ALA A 231 -7.72 -25.39 4.72
N ASP A 232 -6.40 -25.57 4.72
CA ASP A 232 -5.63 -25.71 5.95
C ASP A 232 -5.18 -24.33 6.48
N LEU A 233 -5.15 -23.33 5.58
CA LEU A 233 -4.81 -21.94 5.80
C LEU A 233 -5.70 -21.03 4.94
N VAL A 234 -5.97 -19.83 5.43
CA VAL A 234 -6.63 -18.76 4.67
C VAL A 234 -5.79 -17.50 4.76
N VAL A 235 -5.63 -16.78 3.66
CA VAL A 235 -5.04 -15.43 3.66
C VAL A 235 -6.05 -14.43 3.15
N ILE A 236 -6.37 -13.42 3.96
CA ILE A 236 -7.37 -12.41 3.63
C ILE A 236 -6.68 -11.12 3.16
N GLY A 237 -6.97 -10.73 1.92
CA GLY A 237 -6.41 -9.57 1.22
C GLY A 237 -7.49 -8.73 0.51
N VAL A 238 -8.55 -8.34 1.23
CA VAL A 238 -9.74 -7.65 0.67
C VAL A 238 -9.67 -6.12 0.73
N GLY A 239 -8.46 -5.56 0.86
CA GLY A 239 -8.19 -4.14 0.94
C GLY A 239 -7.85 -3.65 2.36
N ILE A 240 -7.66 -2.34 2.47
CA ILE A 240 -7.24 -1.68 3.72
C ILE A 240 -8.24 -0.58 4.13
N VAL A 241 -8.06 -0.09 5.35
CA VAL A 241 -8.78 1.03 5.95
C VAL A 241 -7.74 2.03 6.46
N PRO A 242 -7.79 3.31 6.08
CA PRO A 242 -6.86 4.31 6.60
C PRO A 242 -7.04 4.46 8.12
N ASN A 243 -5.94 4.64 8.85
CA ASN A 243 -5.97 4.83 10.30
C ASN A 243 -6.21 6.32 10.59
N THR A 244 -7.48 6.70 10.72
CA THR A 244 -7.93 8.11 10.84
C THR A 244 -8.42 8.49 12.22
N GLU A 245 -8.53 7.53 13.14
CA GLU A 245 -9.22 7.68 14.43
C GLU A 245 -8.60 8.79 15.30
N LEU A 246 -7.27 8.95 15.26
CA LEU A 246 -6.57 10.05 15.92
C LEU A 246 -6.93 11.42 15.36
N ALA A 247 -7.07 11.52 14.03
CA ALA A 247 -7.43 12.76 13.36
C ALA A 247 -8.89 13.12 13.67
N GLU A 248 -9.80 12.15 13.55
CA GLU A 248 -11.24 12.34 13.78
C GLU A 248 -11.51 12.80 15.23
N SER A 249 -10.92 12.12 16.21
CA SER A 249 -11.08 12.47 17.63
C SER A 249 -10.50 13.85 17.97
N ALA A 250 -9.50 14.32 17.22
CA ALA A 250 -8.91 15.65 17.35
C ALA A 250 -9.65 16.74 16.54
N GLY A 251 -10.75 16.42 15.86
CA GLY A 251 -11.47 17.36 15.00
C GLY A 251 -10.70 17.79 13.75
N ILE A 252 -9.80 16.94 13.27
CA ILE A 252 -9.16 17.06 11.95
C ILE A 252 -10.10 16.46 10.90
N ILE A 253 -10.23 17.12 9.75
CA ILE A 253 -11.16 16.71 8.69
C ILE A 253 -10.72 15.38 8.07
N VAL A 254 -11.67 14.45 7.94
CA VAL A 254 -11.46 13.12 7.37
C VAL A 254 -12.53 12.82 6.32
N GLU A 255 -12.08 12.42 5.13
CA GLU A 255 -12.92 12.01 4.00
C GLU A 255 -12.21 10.88 3.24
N ASN A 256 -12.50 9.63 3.61
CA ASN A 256 -11.76 8.45 3.14
C ASN A 256 -10.24 8.65 3.31
N GLY A 257 -9.82 9.02 4.52
CA GLY A 257 -8.46 9.45 4.85
C GLY A 257 -8.41 10.87 5.42
N ILE A 258 -7.33 11.21 6.11
CA ILE A 258 -7.05 12.54 6.64
C ILE A 258 -6.93 13.51 5.48
N VAL A 259 -7.80 14.52 5.44
CA VAL A 259 -7.83 15.50 4.36
C VAL A 259 -6.60 16.39 4.46
N ILE A 260 -5.84 16.46 3.37
CA ILE A 260 -4.71 17.37 3.22
C ILE A 260 -4.83 18.24 1.97
N ASP A 261 -4.21 19.41 2.01
CA ASP A 261 -3.97 20.22 0.82
C ASP A 261 -2.72 19.76 0.03
N ASP A 262 -2.41 20.46 -1.06
CA ASP A 262 -1.25 20.19 -1.91
C ASP A 262 0.10 20.41 -1.22
N ARG A 263 0.11 20.98 -0.01
CA ARG A 263 1.28 21.15 0.87
C ARG A 263 1.25 20.17 2.05
N ALA A 264 0.44 19.12 1.96
CA ALA A 264 0.27 18.09 2.99
C ALA A 264 -0.27 18.61 4.34
N ARG A 265 -0.86 19.81 4.38
CA ARG A 265 -1.43 20.41 5.60
C ARG A 265 -2.85 19.90 5.83
N THR A 266 -3.17 19.61 7.08
CA THR A 266 -4.55 19.39 7.51
C THR A 266 -5.28 20.75 7.70
N ASN A 267 -6.49 20.74 8.26
CA ASN A 267 -7.17 21.97 8.71
C ASN A 267 -6.54 22.62 9.95
N ASP A 268 -5.46 22.05 10.49
CA ASP A 268 -4.60 22.65 11.51
C ASP A 268 -3.24 23.02 10.91
N THR A 269 -2.78 24.25 11.11
CA THR A 269 -1.53 24.77 10.52
C THR A 269 -0.27 24.14 11.12
N ASP A 270 -0.36 23.48 12.27
CA ASP A 270 0.74 22.81 12.93
C ASP A 270 0.74 21.29 12.70
N ILE A 271 -0.25 20.77 11.96
CA ILE A 271 -0.43 19.33 11.72
C ILE A 271 -0.46 19.02 10.22
N VAL A 272 0.44 18.13 9.80
CA VAL A 272 0.50 17.56 8.45
C VAL A 272 0.13 16.09 8.46
N ALA A 273 -0.23 15.51 7.32
CA ALA A 273 -0.42 14.06 7.18
C ALA A 273 0.25 13.52 5.90
N ALA A 274 0.72 12.26 5.94
CA ALA A 274 1.45 11.66 4.83
C ALA A 274 1.29 10.13 4.73
N GLY A 275 1.44 9.59 3.52
CA GLY A 275 1.26 8.15 3.23
C GLY A 275 -0.20 7.71 3.09
N ASP A 276 -0.44 6.40 3.30
CA ASP A 276 -1.73 5.74 3.01
C ASP A 276 -2.93 6.33 3.77
N CYS A 277 -2.71 7.07 4.85
CA CYS A 277 -3.77 7.73 5.62
C CYS A 277 -4.26 9.04 4.98
N ALA A 278 -3.50 9.63 4.05
CA ALA A 278 -3.77 10.97 3.53
C ALA A 278 -4.67 10.96 2.28
N SER A 279 -5.69 11.80 2.27
CA SER A 279 -6.67 12.00 1.20
C SER A 279 -6.57 13.42 0.67
N PHE A 280 -6.45 13.60 -0.64
CA PHE A 280 -6.18 14.92 -1.23
C PHE A 280 -6.69 15.04 -2.67
N ASP A 281 -6.92 16.27 -3.11
CA ASP A 281 -7.35 16.55 -4.47
C ASP A 281 -6.17 16.56 -5.43
N VAL A 282 -6.23 15.70 -6.45
CA VAL A 282 -5.23 15.72 -7.53
C VAL A 282 -5.81 16.50 -8.70
N ALA A 283 -5.33 17.73 -8.87
CA ALA A 283 -5.81 18.66 -9.90
C ALA A 283 -5.89 18.02 -11.30
N ARG A 284 -4.86 17.26 -11.70
CA ARG A 284 -4.80 16.54 -12.98
C ARG A 284 -5.96 15.57 -13.21
N TYR A 285 -6.48 14.95 -12.15
CA TYR A 285 -7.58 14.00 -12.24
C TYR A 285 -8.92 14.60 -11.81
N SER A 286 -8.94 15.89 -11.44
CA SER A 286 -10.14 16.62 -10.97
C SER A 286 -10.94 15.84 -9.91
N ARG A 287 -10.25 15.15 -9.01
CA ARG A 287 -10.88 14.31 -7.98
C ARG A 287 -9.99 14.16 -6.76
N ARG A 288 -10.64 13.88 -5.63
CA ARG A 288 -9.99 13.42 -4.41
C ARG A 288 -9.51 11.98 -4.57
N VAL A 289 -8.31 11.70 -4.11
CA VAL A 289 -7.74 10.35 -4.08
C VAL A 289 -7.07 10.09 -2.73
N ARG A 290 -6.94 8.81 -2.42
CA ARG A 290 -6.05 8.31 -1.38
C ARG A 290 -5.17 7.23 -2.00
N LEU A 291 -3.86 7.45 -1.99
CA LEU A 291 -2.89 6.62 -2.70
C LEU A 291 -2.17 5.69 -1.73
N GLU A 292 -2.25 4.40 -1.98
CA GLU A 292 -1.72 3.33 -1.12
C GLU A 292 -0.42 2.76 -1.71
N CYS A 293 0.56 3.64 -1.97
CA CYS A 293 1.82 3.24 -2.59
C CYS A 293 3.04 3.95 -2.03
N VAL A 294 4.20 3.28 -2.11
CA VAL A 294 5.47 3.79 -1.59
C VAL A 294 5.88 5.12 -2.25
N SER A 295 5.61 5.30 -3.54
CA SER A 295 5.95 6.56 -4.22
C SER A 295 5.14 7.74 -3.69
N ALA A 296 3.84 7.55 -3.39
CA ALA A 296 3.00 8.58 -2.80
C ALA A 296 3.45 8.88 -1.37
N ALA A 297 3.76 7.84 -0.57
CA ALA A 297 4.31 8.02 0.77
C ALA A 297 5.60 8.86 0.77
N ASN A 298 6.51 8.60 -0.18
CA ASN A 298 7.76 9.36 -0.31
C ASN A 298 7.53 10.81 -0.74
N GLU A 299 6.61 11.07 -1.69
CA GLU A 299 6.29 12.44 -2.11
C GLU A 299 5.59 13.22 -0.99
N HIS A 300 4.60 12.62 -0.33
CA HIS A 300 3.92 13.24 0.81
C HIS A 300 4.93 13.56 1.93
N ALA A 301 5.83 12.63 2.25
CA ALA A 301 6.86 12.83 3.27
C ALA A 301 7.79 14.01 2.95
N LYS A 302 8.19 14.15 1.69
CA LYS A 302 9.02 15.27 1.22
C LYS A 302 8.27 16.60 1.35
N VAL A 303 7.03 16.66 0.88
CA VAL A 303 6.23 17.89 0.92
C VAL A 303 5.87 18.27 2.37
N ALA A 304 5.50 17.30 3.20
CA ALA A 304 5.20 17.52 4.61
C ALA A 304 6.40 18.06 5.40
N ALA A 305 7.61 17.55 5.14
CA ALA A 305 8.84 18.11 5.70
C ALA A 305 9.05 19.56 5.26
N SER A 306 8.89 19.86 3.96
CA SER A 306 8.99 21.22 3.41
C SER A 306 8.01 22.16 4.08
N THR A 307 6.78 21.73 4.28
CA THR A 307 5.75 22.51 4.97
C THR A 307 6.11 22.76 6.44
N ILE A 308 6.60 21.76 7.16
CA ILE A 308 7.05 21.91 8.55
C ILE A 308 8.19 22.93 8.66
N THR A 309 9.13 22.94 7.70
CA THR A 309 10.28 23.86 7.68
C THR A 309 9.98 25.21 7.03
N GLY A 310 8.73 25.48 6.62
CA GLY A 310 8.30 26.74 6.02
C GLY A 310 8.62 26.90 4.53
N GLY A 311 9.10 25.84 3.87
CA GLY A 311 9.31 25.77 2.42
C GLY A 311 8.01 25.68 1.61
N SER A 312 8.09 25.84 0.30
CA SER A 312 6.95 26.01 -0.61
C SER A 312 6.67 24.81 -1.53
N ALA A 313 7.22 23.62 -1.23
CA ALA A 313 6.99 22.45 -2.06
C ALA A 313 5.51 22.04 -2.06
N THR A 314 5.04 21.51 -3.20
CA THR A 314 3.69 20.98 -3.38
C THR A 314 3.74 19.57 -3.97
N ILE A 315 2.69 18.78 -3.71
CA ILE A 315 2.51 17.43 -4.25
C ILE A 315 2.23 17.54 -5.75
N THR A 316 3.24 17.21 -6.56
CA THR A 316 3.17 17.34 -8.03
C THR A 316 3.57 16.06 -8.76
N ALA A 317 4.22 15.12 -8.06
CA ALA A 317 4.66 13.87 -8.65
C ALA A 317 3.49 13.06 -9.22
N LEU A 318 3.67 12.54 -10.44
CA LEU A 318 2.72 11.61 -11.04
C LEU A 318 2.63 10.32 -10.18
N PRO A 319 1.43 9.89 -9.77
CA PRO A 319 1.25 8.61 -9.09
C PRO A 319 1.80 7.47 -9.92
N TRP A 320 2.49 6.54 -9.28
CA TRP A 320 2.95 5.32 -9.92
C TRP A 320 3.02 4.18 -8.91
N PHE A 321 3.04 2.95 -9.39
CA PHE A 321 3.06 1.74 -8.56
C PHE A 321 3.83 0.63 -9.28
N TRP A 322 4.21 -0.42 -8.56
CA TRP A 322 4.75 -1.64 -9.16
C TRP A 322 4.29 -2.87 -8.40
N SER A 323 4.23 -4.00 -9.10
CA SER A 323 4.02 -5.32 -8.53
C SER A 323 4.98 -6.31 -9.16
N ASP A 324 5.60 -7.15 -8.33
CA ASP A 324 6.49 -8.23 -8.77
C ASP A 324 5.79 -9.56 -8.48
N GLN A 325 5.52 -10.35 -9.52
CA GLN A 325 4.84 -11.63 -9.42
C GLN A 325 5.55 -12.63 -10.35
N TYR A 326 6.14 -13.68 -9.80
CA TYR A 326 7.02 -14.57 -10.57
C TYR A 326 8.20 -13.80 -11.20
N ASP A 327 8.46 -14.03 -12.49
CA ASP A 327 9.40 -13.29 -13.35
C ASP A 327 8.78 -12.00 -13.94
N LEU A 328 7.56 -11.63 -13.55
CA LEU A 328 6.86 -10.46 -14.09
C LEU A 328 7.09 -9.24 -13.22
N LYS A 329 7.50 -8.15 -13.87
CA LYS A 329 7.54 -6.81 -13.30
C LYS A 329 6.49 -5.93 -13.94
N LEU A 330 5.40 -5.67 -13.22
CA LEU A 330 4.40 -4.68 -13.61
C LEU A 330 4.80 -3.32 -13.06
N GLN A 331 4.80 -2.30 -13.91
CA GLN A 331 4.95 -0.90 -13.51
C GLN A 331 3.79 -0.08 -14.05
N ILE A 332 3.14 0.67 -13.16
CA ILE A 332 1.95 1.47 -13.47
C ILE A 332 2.32 2.94 -13.39
N ALA A 333 2.09 3.69 -14.45
CA ALA A 333 2.21 5.14 -14.48
C ALA A 333 0.81 5.77 -14.52
N GLY A 334 0.55 6.75 -13.66
CA GLY A 334 -0.74 7.47 -13.63
C GLY A 334 -1.88 6.69 -12.97
N LEU A 335 -3.10 7.18 -13.16
CA LEU A 335 -4.33 6.57 -12.64
C LEU A 335 -5.29 6.32 -13.80
N GLY A 336 -5.57 5.04 -14.10
CA GLY A 336 -6.42 4.68 -15.22
C GLY A 336 -7.92 4.95 -15.03
N THR A 337 -8.39 5.26 -13.82
CA THR A 337 -9.85 5.41 -13.58
C THR A 337 -10.47 6.47 -14.50
N GLY A 338 -11.53 6.09 -15.22
CA GLY A 338 -12.24 6.99 -16.14
C GLY A 338 -11.69 7.01 -17.56
N TYR A 339 -10.84 6.03 -17.93
CA TYR A 339 -10.47 5.79 -19.32
C TYR A 339 -11.69 5.44 -20.19
N ASP A 340 -11.61 5.75 -21.48
CA ASP A 340 -12.60 5.39 -22.50
C ASP A 340 -12.01 4.45 -23.58
N GLU A 341 -10.69 4.45 -23.74
CA GLU A 341 -9.96 3.62 -24.69
C GLU A 341 -8.72 2.98 -24.04
N VAL A 342 -8.41 1.75 -24.46
CA VAL A 342 -7.18 1.04 -24.10
C VAL A 342 -6.46 0.62 -25.37
N VAL A 343 -5.23 1.08 -25.54
CA VAL A 343 -4.34 0.67 -26.63
C VAL A 343 -3.34 -0.34 -26.07
N VAL A 344 -3.25 -1.50 -26.71
CA VAL A 344 -2.34 -2.58 -26.32
C VAL A 344 -1.18 -2.63 -27.30
N ASP A 345 0.03 -2.64 -26.77
CA ASP A 345 1.28 -2.81 -27.52
C ASP A 345 1.98 -4.09 -27.07
N GLY A 346 2.10 -5.06 -28.00
CA GLY A 346 2.50 -6.46 -27.72
C GLY A 346 1.32 -7.44 -27.73
N ASP A 347 1.61 -8.73 -27.53
CA ASP A 347 0.60 -9.81 -27.52
C ASP A 347 0.50 -10.47 -26.13
N PRO A 348 -0.42 -10.01 -25.25
CA PRO A 348 -0.59 -10.57 -23.90
C PRO A 348 -1.16 -12.00 -23.89
N GLU A 349 -1.65 -12.54 -25.02
CA GLU A 349 -2.12 -13.92 -25.11
C GLU A 349 -0.99 -14.92 -25.35
N ARG A 350 0.19 -14.45 -25.73
CA ARG A 350 1.37 -15.28 -26.02
C ARG A 350 2.59 -14.87 -25.22
N ASP A 351 2.82 -13.58 -25.11
CA ASP A 351 4.04 -13.03 -24.53
C ASP A 351 3.87 -12.71 -23.03
N ARG A 352 5.01 -12.42 -22.39
CA ARG A 352 5.11 -11.99 -20.99
C ARG A 352 5.64 -10.55 -20.89
N ASP A 353 5.56 -9.79 -21.98
CA ASP A 353 5.88 -8.38 -22.06
C ASP A 353 4.90 -7.65 -22.98
N PHE A 354 4.27 -6.59 -22.48
CA PHE A 354 3.35 -5.75 -23.24
C PHE A 354 3.08 -4.48 -22.43
N THR A 355 2.49 -3.49 -23.10
CA THR A 355 2.01 -2.28 -22.45
C THR A 355 0.53 -2.05 -22.76
N CYS A 356 -0.25 -1.70 -21.75
CA CYS A 356 -1.60 -1.17 -21.91
C CYS A 356 -1.59 0.33 -21.62
N TYR A 357 -1.89 1.13 -22.62
CA TYR A 357 -2.03 2.57 -22.51
C TYR A 357 -3.51 2.91 -22.31
N TYR A 358 -3.81 3.72 -21.29
CA TYR A 358 -5.16 4.15 -20.95
C TYR A 358 -5.37 5.57 -21.42
N LEU A 359 -6.34 5.77 -22.30
CA LEU A 359 -6.68 7.08 -22.83
C LEU A 359 -8.02 7.56 -22.28
N ARG A 360 -8.15 8.89 -22.20
CA ARG A 360 -9.42 9.58 -21.99
C ARG A 360 -9.43 10.81 -22.89
N ASP A 361 -10.44 10.94 -23.74
CA ASP A 361 -10.52 12.04 -24.72
C ASP A 361 -9.21 12.20 -25.52
N SER A 362 -8.65 11.08 -25.98
CA SER A 362 -7.35 10.98 -26.69
C SER A 362 -6.11 11.48 -25.93
N GLN A 363 -6.21 11.67 -24.61
CA GLN A 363 -5.06 11.96 -23.75
C GLN A 363 -4.62 10.71 -22.99
N LEU A 364 -3.31 10.46 -22.94
CA LEU A 364 -2.75 9.38 -22.12
C LEU A 364 -2.86 9.73 -20.63
N ILE A 365 -3.68 9.00 -19.88
CA ILE A 365 -3.90 9.22 -18.44
C ILE A 365 -3.16 8.20 -17.56
N ALA A 366 -2.90 7.00 -18.08
CA ALA A 366 -2.14 5.97 -17.39
C ALA A 366 -1.52 4.96 -18.36
N ALA A 367 -0.58 4.15 -17.85
CA ALA A 367 -0.06 2.98 -18.55
C ALA A 367 0.29 1.86 -17.58
N ASP A 368 -0.06 0.63 -17.93
CA ASP A 368 0.40 -0.60 -17.27
C ASP A 368 1.46 -1.25 -18.16
N CYS A 369 2.71 -1.26 -17.71
CA CYS A 369 3.85 -1.79 -18.46
C CYS A 369 4.33 -3.08 -17.80
N ILE A 370 4.16 -4.22 -18.48
CA ILE A 370 4.59 -5.53 -18.01
C ILE A 370 5.95 -5.83 -18.67
N ASN A 371 7.01 -5.95 -17.88
CA ASN A 371 8.38 -6.20 -18.35
C ASN A 371 8.92 -5.19 -19.38
N ARG A 372 8.30 -4.01 -19.50
CA ARG A 372 8.69 -2.92 -20.41
C ARG A 372 9.05 -1.63 -19.66
N PRO A 373 10.22 -1.55 -19.01
CA PRO A 373 10.62 -0.36 -18.23
C PRO A 373 10.83 0.90 -19.08
N ARG A 374 11.15 0.75 -20.38
CA ARG A 374 11.28 1.89 -21.31
C ARG A 374 9.93 2.56 -21.54
N ASP A 375 8.90 1.77 -21.79
CA ASP A 375 7.52 2.22 -22.00
C ASP A 375 6.99 2.92 -20.74
N PHE A 376 7.30 2.38 -19.55
CA PHE A 376 6.94 3.02 -18.29
C PHE A 376 7.52 4.43 -18.17
N MET A 377 8.82 4.60 -18.47
CA MET A 377 9.47 5.91 -18.41
C MET A 377 8.93 6.88 -19.46
N SER A 378 8.70 6.40 -20.69
CA SER A 378 8.10 7.17 -21.77
C SER A 378 6.68 7.62 -21.41
N SER A 379 5.86 6.72 -20.86
CA SER A 379 4.49 6.99 -20.43
C SER A 379 4.43 8.04 -19.34
N LYS A 380 5.31 7.97 -18.32
CA LYS A 380 5.37 9.01 -17.29
C LYS A 380 5.63 10.40 -17.87
N LYS A 381 6.49 10.50 -18.87
CA LYS A 381 6.79 11.76 -19.57
C LYS A 381 5.57 12.24 -20.35
N LYS A 382 4.99 11.40 -21.20
CA LYS A 382 3.81 11.72 -22.01
C LYS A 382 2.60 12.13 -21.16
N ILE A 383 2.32 11.39 -20.08
CA ILE A 383 1.24 11.72 -19.14
C ILE A 383 1.48 13.08 -18.49
N ALA A 384 2.72 13.40 -18.12
CA ALA A 384 3.04 14.69 -17.51
C ALA A 384 2.78 15.87 -18.46
N GLU A 385 3.09 15.69 -19.76
CA GLU A 385 2.92 16.69 -20.83
C GLU A 385 1.45 17.00 -21.18
N GLN A 386 0.49 16.10 -20.87
CA GLN A 386 -0.95 16.25 -21.18
C GLN A 386 -1.26 16.45 -22.68
N SER A 387 -0.38 15.98 -23.54
CA SER A 387 -0.57 16.05 -24.98
C SER A 387 -1.60 15.02 -25.45
N THR A 388 -2.36 15.38 -26.48
CA THR A 388 -3.16 14.41 -27.25
C THR A 388 -2.22 13.41 -27.91
N VAL A 389 -2.59 12.14 -27.94
CA VAL A 389 -1.79 11.06 -28.52
C VAL A 389 -2.66 10.26 -29.49
N GLU A 390 -2.18 10.07 -30.72
CA GLU A 390 -2.81 9.16 -31.66
C GLU A 390 -2.48 7.71 -31.28
N PRO A 391 -3.44 6.78 -31.23
CA PRO A 391 -3.21 5.38 -30.86
C PRO A 391 -2.04 4.72 -31.61
N SER A 392 -1.83 5.06 -32.89
CA SER A 392 -0.74 4.54 -33.71
C SER A 392 0.66 4.96 -33.23
N GLU A 393 0.78 6.02 -32.43
CA GLU A 393 2.06 6.48 -31.86
C GLU A 393 2.45 5.73 -30.56
N LEU A 394 1.55 4.88 -30.05
CA LEU A 394 1.73 4.11 -28.82
C LEU A 394 2.17 2.67 -29.07
N VAL A 395 2.00 2.17 -30.30
CA VAL A 395 2.29 0.79 -30.68
C VAL A 395 3.56 0.77 -31.54
N GLY A 396 4.48 -0.17 -31.31
CA GLY A 396 5.80 -0.17 -31.95
C GLY A 396 6.46 -1.53 -32.11
#